data_AF-A0A1B6KK10-F1
#
_entry.id   AF-A0A1B6KK10-F1
#
_cell.length_a   1.000
_cell.length_b   1.000
_cell.length_c   1.000
_cell.angle_alpha   90.00
_cell.angle_beta   90.00
_cell.angle_gamma   90.00
#
_symmetry.space_group_name_H-M   'P 1'
#
loop_
_entity.id
_entity.type
_entity.pdbx_description
1 polymer ?
#
loop_
_entity_poly.entity_id
_entity_poly.type
_entity_poly.pdbx_seq_one_letter_code
_entity_poly.pdbx_strand_id
1 'polypeptide(L)'
;EMRTGIVIAILSTTYITNTCGFTVNKAIKLADDLRIMMRYPKPEYLPKVRKFLNMYAGVLSYITLKLEQESDDSAVEDFYLFGPPRFMTMPLKDKRKAELKETYNWSDRDLDIFLEELNDAKKVWREFARTVRTKNPDFSGDPVPNKSLVVN
;
A
#
# COMPACT_ATOMS: atom_id res chain seq x y z
N GLU A 1 7.34 42.19 1.84
CA GLU A 1 8.08 40.93 1.58
C GLU A 1 7.74 39.81 2.57
N MET A 2 7.76 40.06 3.90
CA MET A 2 7.45 39.04 4.93
C MET A 2 6.05 38.40 4.81
N ARG A 3 5.02 39.17 4.40
CA ARG A 3 3.65 38.64 4.20
C ARG A 3 3.53 37.70 3.00
N THR A 4 4.30 37.94 1.93
CA THR A 4 4.29 37.11 0.72
C THR A 4 4.96 35.76 0.97
N GLY A 5 6.04 35.74 1.75
CA GLY A 5 6.72 34.51 2.17
C GLY A 5 5.84 33.60 3.03
N ILE A 6 5.02 34.18 3.92
CA ILE A 6 4.08 33.41 4.77
C ILE A 6 2.96 32.78 3.93
N VAL A 7 2.39 33.52 2.97
CA VAL A 7 1.33 32.98 2.09
C VAL A 7 1.85 31.88 1.18
N ILE A 8 3.06 32.05 0.61
CA ILE A 8 3.71 31.02 -0.21
C ILE A 8 4.00 29.78 0.64
N ALA A 9 4.52 29.95 1.86
CA ALA A 9 4.75 28.84 2.78
C ALA A 9 3.45 28.07 3.05
N ILE A 10 2.38 28.74 3.49
CA ILE A 10 1.09 28.10 3.80
C ILE A 10 0.50 27.35 2.60
N LEU A 11 0.53 27.94 1.40
CA LEU A 11 0.05 27.27 0.19
C LEU A 11 0.89 26.05 -0.18
N SER A 12 2.21 26.14 0.00
CA SER A 12 3.14 25.02 -0.25
C SER A 12 2.90 23.88 0.74
N THR A 13 2.80 24.17 2.05
CA THR A 13 2.53 23.15 3.07
C THR A 13 1.17 22.50 2.86
N THR A 14 0.14 23.28 2.50
CA THR A 14 -1.22 22.78 2.24
C THR A 14 -1.27 21.92 0.97
N TYR A 15 -0.52 22.27 -0.07
CA TYR A 15 -0.43 21.46 -1.29
C TYR A 15 0.30 20.14 -1.05
N ILE A 16 1.38 20.15 -0.27
CA ILE A 16 2.18 18.97 0.06
C ILE A 16 1.37 17.99 0.94
N THR A 17 0.73 18.47 2.01
CA THR A 17 -0.13 17.63 2.88
C THR A 17 -1.32 17.05 2.12
N ASN A 18 -1.98 17.83 1.25
CA ASN A 18 -3.07 17.30 0.42
C ASN A 18 -2.59 16.23 -0.58
N THR A 19 -1.37 16.38 -1.12
CA THR A 19 -0.80 15.41 -2.08
C THR A 19 -0.39 14.11 -1.38
N CYS A 20 0.17 14.20 -0.17
CA CYS A 20 0.54 13.04 0.62
C CYS A 20 -0.71 12.27 1.12
N GLY A 21 -1.70 12.98 1.67
CA GLY A 21 -3.00 12.39 2.02
C GLY A 21 -3.71 11.75 0.82
N PHE A 22 -3.66 12.38 -0.36
CA PHE A 22 -4.16 11.77 -1.60
C PHE A 22 -3.43 10.46 -1.96
N THR A 23 -2.11 10.43 -1.75
CA THR A 23 -1.28 9.27 -2.08
C THR A 23 -1.51 8.11 -1.11
N VAL A 24 -1.66 8.38 0.18
CA VAL A 24 -2.08 7.40 1.20
C VAL A 24 -3.48 6.84 0.88
N ASN A 25 -4.45 7.70 0.59
CA ASN A 25 -5.80 7.28 0.20
C ASN A 25 -5.78 6.38 -1.05
N LYS A 26 -4.90 6.68 -2.02
CA LYS A 26 -4.68 5.83 -3.18
C LYS A 26 -4.09 4.48 -2.80
N ALA A 27 -3.14 4.42 -1.87
CA ALA A 27 -2.58 3.17 -1.35
C ALA A 27 -3.66 2.30 -0.68
N ILE A 28 -4.50 2.90 0.17
CA ILE A 28 -5.61 2.22 0.87
C ILE A 28 -6.59 1.63 -0.14
N LYS A 29 -7.01 2.43 -1.13
CA LYS A 29 -7.94 1.97 -2.18
C LYS A 29 -7.35 0.81 -2.98
N LEU A 30 -6.08 0.89 -3.36
CA LEU A 30 -5.39 -0.18 -4.08
C LEU A 30 -5.28 -1.46 -3.25
N ALA A 31 -5.00 -1.33 -1.96
CA ALA A 31 -4.96 -2.46 -1.04
C ALA A 31 -6.32 -3.18 -0.94
N ASP A 32 -7.42 -2.42 -0.90
CA ASP A 32 -8.77 -3.00 -0.87
C ASP A 32 -9.19 -3.62 -2.21
N ASP A 33 -8.87 -2.98 -3.32
CA ASP A 33 -9.11 -3.55 -4.66
C ASP A 33 -8.34 -4.86 -4.85
N LEU A 34 -7.06 -4.89 -4.47
CA LEU A 34 -6.23 -6.11 -4.49
C LEU A 34 -6.77 -7.19 -3.55
N ARG A 35 -7.24 -6.82 -2.36
CA ARG A 35 -7.90 -7.74 -1.43
C ARG A 35 -9.13 -8.38 -2.09
N ILE A 36 -9.96 -7.62 -2.79
CA ILE A 36 -11.15 -8.15 -3.47
C ILE A 36 -10.75 -9.08 -4.61
N MET A 37 -9.84 -8.65 -5.50
CA MET A 37 -9.37 -9.45 -6.64
C MET A 37 -8.69 -10.74 -6.20
N MET A 38 -7.93 -10.69 -5.10
CA MET A 38 -7.28 -11.86 -4.53
C MET A 38 -8.23 -12.74 -3.73
N ARG A 39 -9.31 -12.21 -3.15
CA ARG A 39 -10.30 -12.95 -2.34
C ARG A 39 -11.37 -13.62 -3.21
N TYR A 40 -11.77 -12.99 -4.30
CA TYR A 40 -12.81 -13.45 -5.21
C TYR A 40 -12.30 -13.27 -6.64
N PRO A 41 -11.41 -14.16 -7.11
CA PRO A 41 -10.82 -14.02 -8.43
C PRO A 41 -11.91 -14.12 -9.52
N LYS A 42 -11.77 -13.32 -10.56
CA LYS A 42 -12.67 -13.31 -11.73
C LYS A 42 -11.88 -13.03 -12.99
N PRO A 43 -12.22 -13.62 -14.15
CA PRO A 43 -11.47 -13.40 -15.39
C PRO A 43 -11.27 -11.93 -15.76
N GLU A 44 -12.25 -11.05 -15.47
CA GLU A 44 -12.15 -9.61 -15.76
C GLU A 44 -11.07 -8.87 -14.95
N TYR A 45 -10.54 -9.46 -13.87
CA TYR A 45 -9.49 -8.89 -13.04
C TYR A 45 -8.08 -9.17 -13.54
N LEU A 46 -7.91 -10.12 -14.48
CA LEU A 46 -6.60 -10.53 -15.01
C LEU A 46 -5.66 -9.36 -15.39
N PRO A 47 -6.07 -8.39 -16.24
CA PRO A 47 -5.18 -7.28 -16.59
C PRO A 47 -4.98 -6.28 -15.44
N LYS A 48 -5.85 -6.30 -14.44
CA LYS A 48 -5.87 -5.34 -13.34
C LYS A 48 -5.05 -5.81 -12.15
N VAL A 49 -5.06 -7.10 -11.82
CA VAL A 49 -4.47 -7.59 -10.56
C VAL A 49 -2.97 -7.33 -10.48
N ARG A 50 -2.21 -7.65 -11.54
CA ARG A 50 -0.76 -7.37 -11.62
C ARG A 50 -0.47 -5.87 -11.70
N LYS A 51 -1.23 -5.15 -12.53
CA LYS A 51 -1.11 -3.68 -12.65
C LYS A 51 -1.33 -2.98 -11.31
N PHE A 52 -2.36 -3.39 -10.57
CA PHE A 52 -2.72 -2.79 -9.28
C PHE A 52 -1.70 -3.14 -8.22
N LEU A 53 -1.14 -4.36 -8.24
CA LEU A 53 -0.08 -4.79 -7.35
C LEU A 53 1.19 -3.96 -7.56
N ASN A 54 1.61 -3.80 -8.82
CA ASN A 54 2.78 -3.00 -9.16
C ASN A 54 2.54 -1.50 -8.86
N MET A 55 1.32 -0.99 -9.10
CA MET A 55 0.96 0.38 -8.75
C MET A 55 0.93 0.59 -7.23
N TYR A 56 0.44 -0.38 -6.46
CA TYR A 56 0.47 -0.33 -5.00
C TYR A 56 1.91 -0.26 -4.50
N ALA A 57 2.79 -1.14 -4.99
CA ALA A 57 4.21 -1.13 -4.64
C ALA A 57 4.86 0.22 -4.99
N GLY A 58 4.60 0.75 -6.19
CA GLY A 58 5.13 2.06 -6.60
C GLY A 58 4.63 3.23 -5.75
N VAL A 59 3.34 3.25 -5.41
CA VAL A 59 2.76 4.26 -4.51
C VAL A 59 3.39 4.16 -3.12
N LEU A 60 3.59 2.95 -2.61
CA LEU A 60 4.18 2.76 -1.29
C LEU A 60 5.67 3.14 -1.23
N SER A 61 6.43 2.83 -2.28
CA SER A 61 7.82 3.30 -2.43
C SER A 61 7.88 4.82 -2.48
N TYR A 62 6.94 5.47 -3.18
CA TYR A 62 6.87 6.94 -3.22
C TYR A 62 6.60 7.54 -1.83
N ILE A 63 5.62 6.98 -1.09
CA ILE A 63 5.33 7.41 0.30
C ILE A 63 6.58 7.25 1.17
N THR A 64 7.28 6.11 1.04
CA THR A 64 8.51 5.83 1.80
C THR A 64 9.60 6.87 1.50
N LEU A 65 9.88 7.13 0.21
CA LEU A 65 10.86 8.14 -0.21
C LEU A 65 10.50 9.54 0.29
N LYS A 66 9.20 9.88 0.30
CA LYS A 66 8.74 11.16 0.83
C LYS A 66 8.93 11.29 2.33
N LEU A 67 8.66 10.23 3.08
CA LEU A 67 8.89 10.18 4.52
C LEU A 67 10.39 10.24 4.88
N GLU A 68 11.28 9.74 4.01
CA GLU A 68 12.73 9.91 4.20
C GLU A 68 13.16 11.37 4.05
N GLN A 69 12.55 12.11 3.13
CA GLN A 69 12.90 13.50 2.78
C GLN A 69 12.32 14.55 3.72
N GLU A 70 11.09 14.36 4.20
CA GLU A 70 10.33 15.36 4.95
C GLU A 70 9.92 14.80 6.33
N SER A 71 9.58 15.68 7.28
CA SER A 71 9.07 15.28 8.60
C SER A 71 7.61 14.82 8.51
N ASP A 72 7.20 13.99 9.47
CA ASP A 72 5.93 13.28 9.56
C ASP A 72 4.69 13.90 8.94
N ASP A 73 3.95 13.04 8.24
CA ASP A 73 2.57 13.26 7.90
C ASP A 73 1.68 12.31 8.73
N SER A 74 0.80 12.88 9.54
CA SER A 74 -0.21 12.15 10.32
C SER A 74 -0.98 11.09 9.51
N ALA A 75 -1.21 11.31 8.21
CA ALA A 75 -1.89 10.34 7.35
C ALA A 75 -1.05 9.07 7.12
N VAL A 76 0.29 9.20 7.11
CA VAL A 76 1.22 8.08 6.96
C VAL A 76 1.27 7.25 8.25
N GLU A 77 1.20 7.91 9.40
CA GLU A 77 1.12 7.24 10.71
C GLU A 77 -0.16 6.42 10.85
N ASP A 78 -1.32 7.03 10.56
CA ASP A 78 -2.60 6.34 10.57
C ASP A 78 -2.56 5.13 9.63
N PHE A 79 -2.00 5.31 8.42
CA PHE A 79 -1.82 4.23 7.46
C PHE A 79 -0.93 3.11 7.98
N TYR A 80 0.16 3.43 8.68
CA TYR A 80 1.05 2.47 9.31
C TYR A 80 0.34 1.66 10.40
N LEU A 81 -0.45 2.33 11.26
CA LEU A 81 -1.18 1.69 12.36
C LEU A 81 -2.24 0.69 11.88
N PHE A 82 -2.80 0.87 10.67
CA PHE A 82 -3.68 -0.13 10.06
C PHE A 82 -2.98 -1.47 9.75
N GLY A 83 -1.65 -1.48 9.71
CA GLY A 83 -0.84 -2.65 9.47
C GLY A 83 -0.86 -3.14 8.02
N PRO A 84 -0.16 -4.25 7.73
CA PRO A 84 -0.04 -4.78 6.38
C PRO A 84 -1.43 -5.09 5.79
N PRO A 85 -1.68 -4.71 4.52
CA PRO A 85 -2.92 -5.06 3.85
C PRO A 85 -3.19 -6.56 3.87
N ARG A 86 -4.48 -6.93 4.00
CA ARG A 86 -4.90 -8.33 4.04
C ARG A 86 -4.45 -9.16 2.84
N PHE A 87 -4.33 -8.56 1.66
CA PHE A 87 -3.85 -9.28 0.48
C PHE A 87 -2.38 -9.74 0.66
N MET A 88 -1.56 -9.01 1.43
CA MET A 88 -0.18 -9.39 1.71
C MET A 88 -0.06 -10.48 2.78
N THR A 89 -0.98 -10.52 3.73
CA THR A 89 -0.99 -11.50 4.83
C THR A 89 -1.77 -12.76 4.51
N MET A 90 -2.52 -12.77 3.41
CA MET A 90 -3.26 -13.94 2.95
C MET A 90 -2.30 -15.08 2.55
N PRO A 91 -2.42 -16.28 3.14
CA PRO A 91 -1.59 -17.41 2.74
C PRO A 91 -2.03 -17.95 1.38
N LEU A 92 -1.15 -17.87 0.38
CA LEU A 92 -1.34 -18.51 -0.92
C LEU A 92 -0.92 -19.98 -0.85
N LYS A 93 -1.75 -20.80 -0.19
CA LYS A 93 -1.60 -22.28 -0.19
C LYS A 93 -1.92 -22.85 -1.58
N ASP A 94 -1.54 -24.10 -1.83
CA ASP A 94 -1.65 -24.73 -3.15
C ASP A 94 -3.08 -24.71 -3.73
N LYS A 95 -4.09 -24.93 -2.89
CA LYS A 95 -5.50 -24.78 -3.29
C LYS A 95 -5.80 -23.40 -3.89
N ARG A 96 -5.28 -22.34 -3.27
CA ARG A 96 -5.52 -20.96 -3.72
C ARG A 96 -4.71 -20.62 -4.96
N LYS A 97 -3.47 -21.12 -5.05
CA LYS A 97 -2.65 -21.01 -6.26
C LYS A 97 -3.35 -21.66 -7.45
N ALA A 98 -3.89 -22.87 -7.26
CA ALA A 98 -4.65 -23.58 -8.29
C ALA A 98 -5.89 -22.81 -8.74
N GLU A 99 -6.67 -22.27 -7.80
CA GLU A 99 -7.86 -21.47 -8.12
C GLU A 99 -7.53 -20.20 -8.90
N LEU A 100 -6.47 -19.47 -8.51
CA LEU A 100 -6.00 -18.30 -9.26
C LEU A 100 -5.54 -18.71 -10.66
N LYS A 101 -4.79 -19.80 -10.77
CA LYS A 101 -4.28 -20.33 -12.04
C LYS A 101 -5.42 -20.69 -12.99
N GLU A 102 -6.43 -21.40 -12.49
CA GLU A 102 -7.62 -21.80 -13.24
C GLU A 102 -8.45 -20.58 -13.66
N THR A 103 -8.77 -19.68 -12.73
CA THR A 103 -9.63 -18.53 -13.00
C THR A 103 -9.01 -17.54 -13.99
N TYR A 104 -7.70 -17.36 -13.91
CA TYR A 104 -6.94 -16.43 -14.75
C TYR A 104 -6.35 -17.08 -16.01
N ASN A 105 -6.56 -18.40 -16.18
CA ASN A 105 -5.93 -19.19 -17.25
C ASN A 105 -4.41 -18.96 -17.31
N TRP A 106 -3.75 -18.89 -16.15
CA TRP A 106 -2.32 -18.65 -16.03
C TRP A 106 -1.51 -19.92 -16.34
N SER A 107 -0.39 -19.74 -17.02
CA SER A 107 0.66 -20.76 -17.02
C SER A 107 1.34 -20.85 -15.63
N ASP A 108 2.11 -21.90 -15.38
CA ASP A 108 2.94 -21.96 -14.17
C ASP A 108 3.90 -20.77 -14.09
N ARG A 109 4.44 -20.35 -15.24
CA ARG A 109 5.31 -19.17 -15.33
C ARG A 109 4.59 -17.88 -14.95
N ASP A 110 3.34 -17.68 -15.37
CA ASP A 110 2.57 -16.48 -15.00
C ASP A 110 2.29 -16.43 -13.50
N LEU A 111 1.99 -17.59 -12.91
CA LEU A 111 1.80 -17.72 -11.47
C LEU A 111 3.11 -17.42 -10.71
N ASP A 112 4.24 -17.93 -11.17
CA ASP A 112 5.54 -17.67 -10.55
C ASP A 112 5.88 -16.17 -10.57
N ILE A 113 5.70 -15.51 -11.73
CA ILE A 113 5.91 -14.06 -11.86
C ILE A 113 4.98 -13.29 -10.89
N PHE A 114 3.71 -13.68 -10.79
CA PHE A 114 2.78 -13.05 -9.85
C PHE A 114 3.22 -13.21 -8.39
N LEU A 115 3.73 -14.39 -8.02
CA LEU A 115 4.22 -14.65 -6.67
C LEU A 115 5.50 -13.85 -6.36
N GLU A 116 6.37 -13.67 -7.35
CA GLU A 116 7.54 -12.77 -7.24
C GLU A 116 7.10 -11.32 -7.03
N GLU A 117 6.21 -10.79 -7.86
CA GLU A 117 5.66 -9.43 -7.73
C GLU A 117 4.99 -9.22 -6.35
N LEU A 118 4.27 -10.23 -5.86
CA LEU A 118 3.63 -10.16 -4.55
C LEU A 118 4.67 -10.15 -3.42
N ASN A 119 5.73 -10.95 -3.53
CA ASN A 119 6.82 -10.95 -2.56
C ASN A 119 7.60 -9.63 -2.56
N ASP A 120 7.78 -9.01 -3.72
CA ASP A 120 8.41 -7.70 -3.83
C ASP A 120 7.54 -6.62 -3.19
N ALA A 121 6.22 -6.63 -3.42
CA ALA A 121 5.30 -5.73 -2.72
C ALA A 121 5.39 -5.88 -1.18
N LYS A 122 5.57 -7.11 -0.66
CA LYS A 122 5.80 -7.37 0.78
C LYS A 122 7.15 -6.84 1.27
N LYS A 123 8.19 -6.85 0.43
CA LYS A 123 9.48 -6.21 0.77
C LYS A 123 9.31 -4.69 0.88
N VAL A 124 8.64 -4.07 -0.10
CA VAL A 124 8.36 -2.63 -0.08
C VAL A 124 7.56 -2.24 1.16
N TRP A 125 6.56 -3.04 1.56
CA TRP A 125 5.85 -2.80 2.82
C TRP A 125 6.74 -2.84 4.06
N ARG A 126 7.68 -3.77 4.13
CA ARG A 126 8.61 -3.86 5.25
C ARG A 126 9.55 -2.65 5.31
N GLU A 127 10.02 -2.16 4.17
CA GLU A 127 10.82 -0.95 4.11
C GLU A 127 10.03 0.29 4.52
N PHE A 128 8.78 0.42 4.06
CA PHE A 128 7.86 1.45 4.51
C PHE A 128 7.70 1.43 6.04
N ALA A 129 7.34 0.27 6.61
CA ALA A 129 7.16 0.08 8.04
C ALA A 129 8.43 0.39 8.85
N ARG A 130 9.60 -0.02 8.35
CA ARG A 130 10.90 0.28 8.96
C ARG A 130 11.16 1.79 8.97
N THR A 131 10.84 2.47 7.87
CA THR A 131 11.07 3.91 7.71
C THR A 131 10.20 4.71 8.68
N VAL A 132 8.91 4.37 8.80
CA VAL A 132 7.99 4.97 9.79
C VAL A 132 8.54 4.82 11.20
N ARG A 133 8.92 3.61 11.62
CA ARG A 133 9.52 3.37 12.94
C ARG A 133 10.80 4.15 13.20
N THR A 134 11.62 4.31 12.16
CA THR A 134 12.93 5.00 12.28
C THR A 134 12.74 6.51 12.46
N LYS A 135 11.74 7.08 11.79
CA LYS A 135 11.40 8.50 11.92
C LYS A 135 10.66 8.78 13.23
N ASN A 136 9.87 7.82 13.72
CA ASN A 136 8.93 8.02 14.84
C ASN A 136 9.19 6.99 15.94
N PRO A 137 10.33 7.09 16.66
CA PRO A 137 10.76 6.09 17.65
C PRO A 137 9.84 5.97 18.87
N ASP A 138 9.00 6.98 19.13
CA ASP A 138 8.06 7.00 20.26
C ASP A 138 6.79 6.14 20.01
N PHE A 139 6.60 5.62 18.80
CA PHE A 139 5.52 4.66 18.52
C PHE A 139 5.84 3.28 19.10
N SER A 140 5.27 2.99 20.27
CA SER A 140 5.27 1.66 20.92
C SER A 140 4.15 0.73 20.43
N GLY A 141 3.27 1.21 19.55
CA GLY A 141 2.17 0.42 19.00
C GLY A 141 2.63 -0.43 17.82
N ASP A 142 2.93 -1.71 18.05
CA ASP A 142 3.06 -2.66 16.95
C ASP A 142 1.75 -2.68 16.12
N PRO A 143 1.82 -2.68 14.78
CA PRO A 143 0.65 -2.61 13.92
C PRO A 143 -0.30 -3.78 14.18
N VAL A 144 -1.56 -3.48 14.49
CA VAL A 144 -2.57 -4.50 14.76
C VAL A 144 -3.08 -5.08 13.44
N PRO A 145 -3.04 -6.41 13.22
CA PRO A 145 -3.58 -7.01 12.00
C PRO A 145 -5.06 -6.68 11.83
N ASN A 146 -5.40 -5.98 10.74
CA ASN A 146 -6.71 -5.38 10.48
C ASN A 146 -7.90 -6.37 10.65
N LYS A 147 -8.73 -6.13 11.68
CA LYS A 147 -10.10 -6.64 11.84
C LYS A 147 -11.07 -5.68 11.13
N SER A 148 -11.39 -5.99 9.88
CA SER A 148 -12.52 -5.50 9.08
C SER A 148 -12.86 -4.01 9.19
N LEU A 149 -12.69 -3.31 8.07
CA LEU A 149 -13.61 -2.25 7.66
C LEU A 149 -15.03 -2.82 7.58
N VAL A 150 -15.76 -2.76 8.70
CA VAL A 150 -17.22 -2.64 8.70
C VAL A 150 -17.46 -1.16 8.52
N VAL A 151 -17.61 -0.75 7.26
CA VAL A 151 -18.28 0.51 6.96
C VAL A 151 -19.76 0.21 7.20
N ASN A 152 -20.31 0.76 8.29
CA ASN A 152 -21.76 0.85 8.49
C ASN A 152 -22.34 1.93 7.58
#